data_AF-A0AAE3KGX3-F1
#
_entry.id   AF-A0AAE3KGX3-F1
#
_cell.length_a   1.000
_cell.length_b   1.000
_cell.length_c   1.000
_cell.angle_alpha   90.00
_cell.angle_beta   90.00
_cell.angle_gamma   90.00
#
_symmetry.space_group_name_H-M   'P 1'
#
loop_
_entity.id
_entity.type
_entity.pdbx_description
1 polymer ?
#
loop_
_entity_poly.entity_id
_entity_poly.type
_entity_poly.pdbx_seq_one_letter_code
_entity_poly.pdbx_strand_id
1 'polypeptide(L)' 'MTRTRSATARTDLTGVTGIRTAEQGAAIAIRLATLPDDGRTGQLFDDNGVVPW' A
#
# COMPACT_ATOMS: atom_id res chain seq x y z
N MET A 1 17.68 12.82 9.33
CA MET A 1 16.76 11.87 9.99
C MET A 1 15.43 11.94 9.25
N THR A 2 15.36 11.32 8.08
CA THR A 2 14.16 11.35 7.23
C THR A 2 13.21 10.31 7.78
N ARG A 3 12.26 10.74 8.61
CA ARG A 3 11.19 9.88 9.09
C ARG A 3 10.30 9.59 7.88
N THR A 4 10.55 8.48 7.18
CA THR A 4 9.62 7.92 6.21
C THR A 4 8.34 7.61 6.97
N ARG A 5 7.42 8.56 7.02
CA ARG A 5 6.09 8.30 7.57
C ARG A 5 5.42 7.37 6.56
N SER A 6 5.39 6.08 6.88
CA SER A 6 4.58 5.10 6.16
C SER A 6 3.15 5.64 6.17
N ALA A 7 2.60 5.94 4.98
CA ALA A 7 1.36 6.68 4.86
C ALA A 7 0.18 5.72 4.98
N THR A 8 -0.34 5.58 6.20
CA THR A 8 -1.48 4.71 6.49
C THR A 8 -2.81 5.37 6.10
N ALA A 9 -3.80 4.54 5.76
CA ALA A 9 -5.17 4.98 5.51
C ALA A 9 -5.85 5.43 6.81
N ARG A 10 -6.73 6.44 6.71
CA ARG A 10 -7.56 6.94 7.81
C ARG A 10 -8.77 6.03 7.97
N THR A 11 -8.67 5.09 8.89
CA THR A 11 -9.71 4.12 9.22
C THR A 11 -9.76 3.95 10.74
N ASP A 12 -10.79 3.28 11.24
CA ASP A 12 -10.90 3.00 12.68
C ASP A 12 -9.71 2.20 13.21
N LEU A 13 -9.18 1.27 12.38
CA LEU A 13 -7.98 0.49 12.70
C LEU A 13 -6.75 1.37 12.94
N THR A 14 -6.65 2.51 12.25
CA THR A 14 -5.56 3.47 12.44
C THR A 14 -5.92 4.57 13.44
N GLY A 15 -7.05 4.43 14.16
CA GLY A 15 -7.56 5.46 15.06
C GLY A 15 -7.75 6.81 14.36
N VAL A 16 -8.12 6.78 13.07
CA VAL A 16 -8.23 7.94 12.17
C VAL A 16 -6.99 8.85 12.10
N THR A 17 -5.82 8.34 12.47
CA THR A 17 -4.55 9.09 12.44
C THR A 17 -3.85 9.07 11.07
N GLY A 18 -4.32 8.22 10.15
CA GLY A 18 -3.81 8.12 8.80
C GLY A 18 -3.96 9.42 8.00
N ILE A 19 -2.99 9.67 7.12
CA ILE A 19 -3.01 10.83 6.22
C ILE A 19 -3.69 10.52 4.88
N ARG A 20 -3.86 9.24 4.55
CA ARG A 20 -4.52 8.79 3.32
C ARG A 20 -6.00 8.53 3.54
N THR A 21 -6.82 8.68 2.50
CA THR A 21 -8.18 8.16 2.50
C THR A 21 -8.18 6.63 2.39
N ALA A 22 -9.34 5.99 2.61
CA ALA A 22 -9.48 4.55 2.43
C ALA A 22 -9.22 4.14 0.97
N GLU A 23 -9.72 4.93 0.01
CA GLU A 23 -9.53 4.72 -1.43
C GLU A 23 -8.05 4.78 -1.80
N GLN A 24 -7.32 5.75 -1.25
CA GLN A 24 -5.88 5.89 -1.45
C GLN A 24 -5.09 4.70 -0.85
N GLY A 25 -5.53 4.18 0.31
CA GLY A 25 -4.91 2.99 0.91
C GLY A 25 -5.19 1.69 0.15
N ALA A 26 -6.36 1.58 -0.48
CA ALA A 26 -6.78 0.38 -1.20
C ALA A 26 -6.18 0.26 -2.61
N ALA A 27 -5.67 1.36 -3.18
CA ALA A 27 -5.23 1.41 -4.58
C ALA A 27 -4.21 0.32 -4.94
N ILE A 28 -3.18 0.09 -4.11
CA ILE A 28 -2.17 -0.94 -4.37
C ILE A 28 -2.74 -2.36 -4.27
N ALA A 29 -3.63 -2.61 -3.31
CA ALA A 29 -4.28 -3.91 -3.15
C ALA A 29 -5.15 -4.24 -4.38
N ILE A 30 -5.92 -3.27 -4.87
CA ILE A 30 -6.72 -3.42 -6.08
C ILE A 30 -5.82 -3.70 -7.29
N ARG A 31 -4.77 -2.89 -7.50
CA ARG A 31 -3.83 -3.08 -8.61
C ARG A 31 -3.23 -4.49 -8.64
N LEU A 32 -2.79 -4.99 -7.49
CA LEU A 32 -2.20 -6.32 -7.39
C LEU A 32 -3.24 -7.43 -7.62
N ALA A 33 -4.47 -7.25 -7.13
CA ALA A 33 -5.56 -8.20 -7.33
C ALA A 33 -6.05 -8.25 -8.79
N THR A 34 -5.80 -7.20 -9.58
CA THR A 34 -6.19 -7.12 -11.00
C THR A 34 -5.04 -7.35 -11.97
N LEU A 35 -3.90 -7.90 -11.51
CA LEU A 35 -2.83 -8.28 -12.42
C LEU A 35 -3.30 -9.40 -13.36
N PRO A 36 -2.79 -9.45 -14.61
CA PRO A 36 -2.98 -10.62 -15.46
C PRO A 36 -2.31 -11.86 -14.83
N ASP A 37 -2.69 -13.05 -15.29
CA ASP A 37 -2.22 -14.34 -14.73
C ASP A 37 -0.69 -14.52 -14.76
N ASP A 38 0.01 -13.81 -15.65
CA ASP A 38 1.47 -13.77 -15.75
C ASP A 38 2.14 -12.69 -14.87
N GLY A 39 1.35 -12.06 -13.98
CA GLY A 39 1.79 -11.06 -13.03
C GLY A 39 2.86 -11.55 -12.06
N ARG A 40 3.67 -10.62 -11.54
CA ARG A 40 4.74 -10.94 -10.58
C ARG A 40 4.17 -11.46 -9.26
N THR A 41 4.67 -12.61 -8.81
CA THR A 41 4.32 -13.24 -7.53
C THR A 41 5.51 -13.31 -6.58
N GLY A 42 5.26 -13.54 -5.28
CA GLY A 42 6.30 -13.78 -4.28
C GLY A 42 7.15 -12.56 -3.90
N GLN A 43 6.70 -11.35 -4.22
CA GLN A 43 7.39 -10.09 -3.91
C GLN A 43 6.55 -9.23 -2.95
N LEU A 44 7.22 -8.36 -2.20
CA LEU A 44 6.58 -7.30 -1.42
C LEU A 44 6.51 -6.02 -2.27
N PHE A 45 5.38 -5.32 -2.23
CA PHE A 45 5.16 -4.10 -2.99
C PHE A 45 4.62 -2.96 -2.11
N ASP A 46 5.04 -1.74 -2.42
CA ASP A 46 4.39 -0.49 -2.01
C ASP A 46 3.96 0.32 -3.26
N ASP A 47 3.51 1.56 -3.06
CA ASP A 47 3.12 2.43 -4.19
C ASP A 47 4.29 2.82 -5.11
N ASN A 48 5.52 2.71 -4.62
CA ASN A 48 6.75 3.04 -5.34
C ASN A 48 7.35 1.81 -6.03
N GLY A 49 6.88 0.60 -5.74
CA GLY A 49 7.27 -0.63 -6.43
C GLY A 49 7.69 -1.74 -5.47
N VAL A 50 8.67 -2.54 -5.89
CA VAL A 50 9.14 -3.69 -5.11
C VAL A 50 9.94 -3.22 -3.91
N VAL A 51 9.60 -3.74 -2.74
CA VAL A 51 10.33 -3.53 -1.49
C VAL A 51 11.24 -4.74 -1.25
N PRO A 52 12.57 -4.55 -1.08
CA PRO A 52 13.47 -5.62 -0.67
C PRO A 52 13.07 -6.18 0.69
N TRP A 53 13.18 -7.50 0.85
CA TRP A 53 13.05 -8.16 2.14
C TRP A 53 14.38 -8.15 2.90
#